data_AF-A0AA36D3Z3-F1
#
_entry.id   AF-A0AA36D3Z3-F1
#
_cell.length_a   1.000
_cell.length_b   1.000
_cell.length_c   1.000
_cell.angle_alpha   90.00
_cell.angle_beta   90.00
_cell.angle_gamma   90.00
#
_symmetry.space_group_name_H-M   'P 1'
#
loop_
_entity.id
_entity.type
_entity.pdbx_description
1 polymer ?
#
loop_
_entity_poly.entity_id
_entity_poly.type
_entity_poly.pdbx_seq_one_letter_code
_entity_poly.pdbx_strand_id
1 'polypeptide(L)'
;MYAILPVVLSTTEWWGDLRAHLNPPRAPAFYDVTYDDTDCPQGLRYDAIPDYVFFGTMIASLNVEDHDECVQKCLEKQRCKSVNYFMPVTFQEQGFCELLAETQLDNPRLMKPFIKATYYENIRCRDTDHVDVDATKPAITRPSKDDISSLMKKINTKPIEFRARFRAARK
;
A
#
# COMPACT_ATOMS: atom_id res chain seq x y z
N MET A 1 8.61 4.99 -45.77
CA MET A 1 7.73 6.12 -45.38
C MET A 1 7.37 5.90 -43.92
N TYR A 2 8.09 6.55 -42.99
CA TYR A 2 7.86 6.37 -41.55
C TYR A 2 6.78 7.35 -41.10
N ALA A 3 5.68 6.84 -40.56
CA ALA A 3 4.65 7.66 -39.94
C ALA A 3 5.13 8.13 -38.56
N ILE A 4 5.34 9.43 -38.41
CA ILE A 4 5.61 10.06 -37.11
C ILE A 4 4.26 10.29 -36.45
N LEU A 5 3.96 9.56 -35.38
CA LEU A 5 2.78 9.81 -34.55
C LEU A 5 3.01 11.07 -33.71
N PRO A 6 2.03 11.99 -33.61
CA PRO A 6 2.17 13.18 -32.78
C PRO A 6 2.21 12.78 -31.30
N VAL A 7 3.26 13.20 -30.61
CA VAL A 7 3.33 13.16 -29.15
C VAL A 7 2.34 14.18 -28.62
N VAL A 8 1.24 13.69 -28.05
CA VAL A 8 0.25 14.54 -27.38
C VAL A 8 0.84 14.94 -26.02
N LEU A 9 1.35 16.17 -25.94
CA LEU A 9 1.72 16.79 -24.67
C LEU A 9 0.44 17.29 -24.00
N SER A 10 0.06 16.70 -22.86
CA SER A 10 -1.12 17.14 -22.11
C SER A 10 -0.90 18.57 -21.62
N THR A 11 -1.73 19.48 -22.11
CA THR A 11 -1.72 20.88 -21.71
C THR A 11 -2.35 21.05 -20.33
N THR A 12 -1.71 21.88 -19.52
CA THR A 12 -2.11 22.42 -18.22
C THR A 12 -3.62 22.56 -18.01
N GLU A 13 -4.17 21.83 -17.04
CA GLU A 13 -5.55 22.00 -16.60
C GLU A 13 -5.69 23.18 -15.64
N TRP A 14 -6.69 24.00 -15.94
CA TRP A 14 -7.18 25.10 -15.11
C TRP A 14 -8.19 24.57 -14.09
N TRP A 15 -8.20 25.17 -12.91
CA TRP A 15 -9.16 24.88 -11.84
C TRP A 15 -10.60 24.88 -12.38
N GLY A 16 -11.30 23.74 -12.26
CA GLY A 16 -12.70 23.58 -12.67
C GLY A 16 -12.97 22.61 -13.83
N ASP A 17 -11.96 21.95 -14.41
CA ASP A 17 -12.19 20.91 -15.41
C ASP A 17 -12.80 19.64 -14.77
N LEU A 18 -13.98 19.23 -15.26
CA LEU A 18 -14.65 17.99 -14.87
C LEU A 18 -13.83 16.75 -15.22
N ARG A 19 -12.88 16.87 -16.15
CA ARG A 19 -11.95 15.81 -16.55
C ARG A 19 -10.71 15.70 -15.67
N ALA A 20 -10.52 16.57 -14.68
CA ALA A 20 -9.38 16.48 -13.75
C ALA A 20 -9.30 15.13 -13.03
N HIS A 21 -10.43 14.43 -12.88
CA HIS A 21 -10.45 13.07 -12.32
C HIS A 21 -9.82 11.99 -13.24
N LEU A 22 -9.60 12.31 -14.53
CA LEU A 22 -9.01 11.41 -15.53
C LEU A 22 -7.49 11.57 -15.61
N ASN A 23 -6.94 12.63 -15.03
CA ASN A 23 -5.50 12.77 -14.97
C ASN A 23 -4.94 11.82 -13.91
N PRO A 24 -3.96 11.00 -14.27
CA PRO A 24 -3.31 10.15 -13.29
C PRO A 24 -2.67 11.03 -12.21
N PRO A 25 -2.71 10.61 -10.94
CA PRO A 25 -1.98 11.27 -9.86
C PRO A 25 -0.52 11.51 -10.27
N ARG A 26 0.01 12.71 -10.04
CA ARG A 26 1.42 13.02 -10.36
C ARG A 26 2.39 12.17 -9.53
N ALA A 27 1.98 11.79 -8.33
CA ALA A 27 2.63 10.81 -7.48
C ALA A 27 1.66 9.66 -7.24
N PRO A 28 2.08 8.40 -7.43
CA PRO A 28 1.25 7.25 -7.08
C PRO A 28 1.03 7.20 -5.56
N ALA A 29 -0.08 6.58 -5.14
CA ALA A 29 -0.26 6.23 -3.75
C ALA A 29 0.92 5.38 -3.27
N PHE A 30 1.46 5.69 -2.10
CA PHE A 30 2.50 4.88 -1.46
C PHE A 30 2.00 4.42 -0.09
N TYR A 31 2.45 3.25 0.34
CA TYR A 31 2.17 2.77 1.68
C TYR A 31 3.19 3.36 2.64
N ASP A 32 2.74 3.75 3.82
CA ASP A 32 3.62 4.20 4.90
C ASP A 32 3.36 3.38 6.16
N VAL A 33 4.40 3.25 7.00
CA VAL A 33 4.34 2.53 8.27
C VAL A 33 5.00 3.39 9.35
N THR A 34 4.19 3.91 10.26
CA THR A 34 4.67 4.64 11.43
C THR A 34 4.58 3.77 12.68
N TYR A 35 5.63 3.80 13.49
CA TYR A 35 5.70 3.04 14.73
C TYR A 35 5.37 3.99 15.88
N ASP A 36 4.19 3.82 16.47
CA ASP A 36 3.85 4.49 17.72
C ASP A 36 3.44 3.44 18.77
N ASP A 37 3.95 3.62 19.98
CA ASP A 37 3.83 2.68 21.11
C ASP A 37 2.47 2.79 21.84
N THR A 38 1.61 3.73 21.44
CA THR A 38 0.36 4.06 22.15
C THR A 38 -0.77 3.08 21.85
N ASP A 39 -1.21 2.98 20.57
CA ASP A 39 -2.40 2.21 20.17
C ASP A 39 -2.10 1.03 19.22
N CYS A 40 -1.04 1.11 18.40
CA CYS A 40 -0.66 0.06 17.45
C CYS A 40 0.78 -0.43 17.72
N PRO A 41 1.01 -1.39 18.64
CA PRO A 41 2.35 -1.82 19.07
C PRO A 41 3.20 -2.48 17.96
N GLN A 42 2.59 -2.83 16.82
CA GLN A 42 3.26 -3.41 15.65
C GLN A 42 3.42 -2.41 14.50
N GLY A 43 3.01 -1.17 14.70
CA GLY A 43 2.98 -0.11 13.69
C GLY A 43 1.59 0.14 13.11
N LEU A 44 1.37 1.41 12.76
CA LEU A 44 0.23 1.94 12.06
C LEU A 44 0.49 1.86 10.55
N ARG A 45 -0.45 1.34 9.78
CA ARG A 45 -0.34 1.18 8.33
C ARG A 45 -1.46 1.93 7.62
N TYR A 46 -1.11 2.64 6.56
CA TYR A 46 -2.04 3.36 5.68
C TYR A 46 -1.44 3.59 4.29
N ASP A 47 -2.31 3.86 3.32
CA ASP A 47 -1.93 4.29 1.97
C ASP A 47 -2.08 5.81 1.87
N ALA A 48 -1.03 6.51 1.46
CA ALA A 48 -0.96 7.96 1.37
C ALA A 48 -0.95 8.43 -0.08
N ILE A 49 -1.78 9.43 -0.40
CA ILE A 49 -1.83 10.11 -1.69
C ILE A 49 -1.52 11.59 -1.47
N PRO A 50 -0.27 12.03 -1.73
CA PRO A 50 0.14 13.41 -1.51
C PRO A 50 -0.46 14.36 -2.55
N ASP A 51 -0.65 15.62 -2.17
CA ASP A 51 -1.23 16.71 -2.95
C ASP A 51 -2.67 16.44 -3.44
N TYR A 52 -3.43 15.64 -2.70
CA TYR A 52 -4.84 15.36 -2.96
C TYR A 52 -5.68 15.42 -1.70
N VAL A 53 -6.96 15.76 -1.89
CA VAL A 53 -8.00 15.81 -0.87
C VAL A 53 -9.24 15.11 -1.42
N PHE A 54 -9.90 14.33 -0.57
CA PHE A 54 -11.16 13.68 -0.89
C PHE A 54 -12.32 14.44 -0.24
N PHE A 55 -13.21 15.02 -1.06
CA PHE A 55 -14.38 15.78 -0.60
C PHE A 55 -15.59 14.87 -0.33
N GLY A 56 -15.43 13.91 0.58
CA GLY A 56 -16.48 12.96 0.97
C GLY A 56 -17.31 13.40 2.19
N THR A 57 -18.15 12.49 2.67
CA THR A 57 -18.93 12.72 3.91
C THR A 57 -18.01 12.81 5.14
N MET A 58 -17.86 14.02 5.68
CA MET A 58 -17.06 14.30 6.88
C MET A 58 -17.75 13.80 8.16
N ILE A 59 -16.99 13.13 9.01
CA ILE A 59 -17.38 12.65 10.34
C ILE A 59 -17.03 13.70 11.39
N ALA A 60 -15.79 14.20 11.34
CA ALA A 60 -15.26 15.17 12.29
C ALA A 60 -14.07 15.91 11.66
N SER A 61 -13.77 17.08 12.20
CA SER A 61 -12.57 17.85 11.88
C SER A 61 -11.87 18.29 13.16
N LEU A 62 -10.56 18.21 13.20
CA LEU A 62 -9.76 18.56 14.37
C LEU A 62 -8.41 19.16 13.97
N ASN A 63 -7.82 19.95 14.86
CA ASN A 63 -6.43 20.35 14.73
C ASN A 63 -5.56 19.26 15.37
N VAL A 64 -4.46 18.92 14.71
CA VAL A 64 -3.51 17.90 15.12
C VAL A 64 -2.10 18.44 15.02
N GLU A 65 -1.17 17.90 15.79
CA GLU A 65 0.25 18.25 15.66
C GLU A 65 0.82 17.71 14.36
N ASP A 66 0.53 16.44 14.07
CA ASP A 66 1.07 15.71 12.92
C ASP A 66 0.02 14.81 12.25
N HIS A 67 0.36 14.34 11.05
CA HIS A 67 -0.47 13.40 10.29
C HIS A 67 -0.71 12.07 11.01
N ASP A 68 0.25 11.59 11.81
CA ASP A 68 0.10 10.36 12.59
C ASP A 68 -1.06 10.45 13.58
N GLU A 69 -1.16 11.57 14.30
CA GLU A 69 -2.27 11.82 15.22
C GLU A 69 -3.61 11.84 14.47
N CYS A 70 -3.67 12.42 13.28
CA CYS A 70 -4.87 12.41 12.43
C CYS A 70 -5.33 10.99 12.09
N VAL A 71 -4.38 10.14 11.69
CA VAL A 71 -4.65 8.74 11.33
C VAL A 71 -5.06 7.92 12.57
N GLN A 72 -4.44 8.15 13.72
CA GLN A 72 -4.84 7.51 14.99
C GLN A 72 -6.26 7.88 15.40
N LYS A 73 -6.62 9.17 15.29
CA LYS A 73 -7.98 9.65 15.58
C LYS A 73 -9.03 9.02 14.68
N CYS A 74 -8.65 8.57 13.48
CA CYS A 74 -9.51 7.76 12.62
C CYS A 74 -9.75 6.36 13.21
N LEU A 75 -8.73 5.68 13.74
CA LEU A 75 -8.88 4.37 14.37
C LEU A 75 -9.80 4.38 15.60
N GLU A 76 -9.82 5.48 16.35
CA GLU A 76 -10.75 5.67 17.48
C GLU A 76 -12.23 5.69 17.03
N LYS A 77 -12.51 5.94 15.75
CA LYS A 77 -13.86 6.09 15.19
C LYS A 77 -14.18 4.93 14.24
N GLN A 78 -15.05 4.02 14.66
CA GLN A 78 -15.47 2.87 13.83
C GLN A 78 -16.02 3.22 12.43
N ARG A 79 -16.52 4.45 12.24
CA ARG A 79 -17.07 4.90 10.96
C ARG A 79 -16.04 5.53 10.04
N CYS A 80 -14.84 5.83 10.54
CA CYS A 80 -13.80 6.48 9.77
C CYS A 80 -13.13 5.47 8.83
N LYS A 81 -13.07 5.82 7.55
CA LYS A 81 -12.47 4.99 6.50
C LYS A 81 -11.24 5.64 5.86
N SER A 82 -11.20 6.96 5.84
CA SER A 82 -10.12 7.75 5.27
C SER A 82 -9.99 9.10 6.00
N VAL A 83 -8.87 9.79 5.80
CA VAL A 83 -8.63 11.12 6.36
C VAL A 83 -7.97 12.04 5.34
N ASN A 84 -8.29 13.34 5.43
CA ASN A 84 -7.50 14.40 4.80
C ASN A 84 -6.66 15.08 5.87
N TYR A 85 -5.36 15.19 5.64
CA TYR A 85 -4.46 15.99 6.46
C TYR A 85 -3.99 17.20 5.66
N PHE A 86 -4.18 18.39 6.21
CA PHE A 86 -3.71 19.65 5.66
C PHE A 86 -2.49 20.09 6.46
N MET A 87 -1.35 20.18 5.76
CA MET A 87 -0.10 20.61 6.37
C MET A 87 -0.20 22.08 6.79
N PRO A 88 0.33 22.45 7.96
CA PRO A 88 0.29 23.83 8.42
C PRO A 88 1.04 24.75 7.44
N VAL A 89 0.53 25.98 7.29
CA VAL A 89 1.15 26.96 6.39
C VAL A 89 2.47 27.45 6.98
N THR A 90 2.53 27.54 8.31
CA THR A 90 3.70 27.96 9.08
C THR A 90 4.07 26.92 10.15
N PHE A 91 5.35 26.81 10.51
CA PHE A 91 5.83 25.80 11.47
C PHE A 91 5.27 25.95 12.90
N GLN A 92 4.66 27.10 13.22
CA GLN A 92 4.08 27.35 14.54
C GLN A 92 2.59 26.98 14.62
N GLU A 93 1.97 26.62 13.49
CA GLU A 93 0.57 26.26 13.43
C GLU A 93 0.41 24.74 13.43
N GLN A 94 -0.70 24.28 13.99
CA GLN A 94 -1.11 22.88 13.94
C GLN A 94 -1.61 22.53 12.54
N GLY A 95 -1.41 21.27 12.15
CA GLY A 95 -2.07 20.71 10.98
C GLY A 95 -3.57 20.60 11.20
N PHE A 96 -4.33 20.56 10.11
CA PHE A 96 -5.77 20.37 10.15
C PHE A 96 -6.13 18.99 9.60
N CYS A 97 -7.00 18.27 10.29
CA CYS A 97 -7.35 16.89 9.99
C CYS A 97 -8.86 16.77 9.81
N GLU A 98 -9.29 16.11 8.72
CA GLU A 98 -10.69 15.77 8.46
C GLU A 98 -10.84 14.24 8.41
N LEU A 99 -11.74 13.71 9.26
CA LEU A 99 -12.12 12.31 9.28
C LEU A 99 -13.31 12.06 8.35
N LEU A 100 -13.24 11.03 7.51
CA LEU A 100 -14.21 10.79 6.44
C LEU A 100 -14.83 9.38 6.55
N ALA A 101 -16.11 9.27 6.21
CA ALA A 101 -16.87 8.00 6.24
C ALA A 101 -16.80 7.19 4.94
N GLU A 102 -16.11 7.73 3.93
CA GLU A 102 -16.07 7.28 2.54
C GLU A 102 -14.61 7.24 2.09
N THR A 103 -14.33 6.50 1.02
CA THR A 103 -12.99 6.46 0.38
C THR A 103 -13.07 6.92 -1.07
N GLN A 104 -11.91 7.18 -1.69
CA GLN A 104 -11.83 7.51 -3.11
C GLN A 104 -12.44 6.43 -4.02
N LEU A 105 -12.56 5.18 -3.57
CA LEU A 105 -13.22 4.11 -4.32
C LEU A 105 -14.75 4.25 -4.35
N ASP A 106 -15.34 4.87 -3.32
CA ASP A 106 -16.79 5.10 -3.26
C ASP A 106 -17.21 6.13 -4.32
N ASN A 107 -16.42 7.19 -4.51
CA ASN A 107 -16.65 8.17 -5.58
C ASN A 107 -15.36 8.87 -6.03
N PRO A 108 -14.63 8.32 -7.01
CA PRO A 108 -13.35 8.87 -7.46
C PRO A 108 -13.42 10.33 -7.96
N ARG A 109 -14.61 10.83 -8.33
CA ARG A 109 -14.79 12.20 -8.81
C ARG A 109 -14.61 13.26 -7.74
N LEU A 110 -14.76 12.88 -6.47
CA LEU A 110 -14.59 13.76 -5.31
C LEU A 110 -13.13 13.90 -4.88
N MET A 111 -12.23 13.10 -5.46
CA MET A 111 -10.80 13.26 -5.29
C MET A 111 -10.30 14.44 -6.12
N LYS A 112 -9.63 15.40 -5.48
CA LYS A 112 -9.18 16.64 -6.13
C LYS A 112 -7.74 16.98 -5.72
N PRO A 113 -6.93 17.50 -6.65
CA PRO A 113 -5.61 18.02 -6.32
C PRO A 113 -5.74 19.17 -5.31
N PHE A 114 -4.92 19.13 -4.26
CA PHE A 114 -4.83 20.19 -3.26
C PHE A 114 -3.41 20.26 -2.72
N ILE A 115 -2.70 21.35 -3.03
CA ILE A 115 -1.32 21.52 -2.60
C ILE A 115 -1.28 21.67 -1.08
N LYS A 116 -0.30 21.03 -0.44
CA LYS A 116 -0.15 20.99 1.02
C LYS A 116 -1.21 20.17 1.76
N ALA A 117 -1.82 19.20 1.08
CA ALA A 117 -2.65 18.21 1.74
C ALA A 117 -2.25 16.80 1.33
N THR A 118 -2.50 15.84 2.21
CA THR A 118 -2.30 14.42 1.96
C THR A 118 -3.56 13.67 2.37
N TYR A 119 -4.06 12.86 1.45
CA TYR A 119 -5.17 11.95 1.70
C TYR A 119 -4.62 10.59 2.14
N TYR A 120 -5.22 10.00 3.18
CA TYR A 120 -4.85 8.69 3.69
C TYR A 120 -6.04 7.74 3.71
N GLU A 121 -5.83 6.49 3.31
CA GLU A 121 -6.83 5.42 3.34
C GLU A 121 -6.25 4.07 3.79
N ASN A 122 -7.09 3.03 3.86
CA ASN A 122 -6.69 1.68 4.29
C ASN A 122 -5.99 1.65 5.66
N ILE A 123 -6.43 2.52 6.56
CA ILE A 123 -5.86 2.75 7.89
C ILE A 123 -6.15 1.55 8.79
N ARG A 124 -5.09 0.93 9.32
CA ARG A 124 -5.18 -0.23 10.22
C ARG A 124 -3.92 -0.39 11.06
N CYS A 125 -4.07 -0.92 12.26
CA CYS A 125 -2.92 -1.46 12.98
C CYS A 125 -2.39 -2.70 12.26
N ARG A 126 -1.07 -2.91 12.31
CA ARG A 126 -0.46 -4.14 11.80
C ARG A 126 -0.77 -5.32 12.73
N ASP A 127 -1.28 -6.40 12.15
CA ASP A 127 -1.43 -7.66 12.88
C ASP A 127 -0.09 -8.42 12.94
N THR A 128 0.17 -9.10 14.06
CA THR A 128 1.39 -9.89 14.30
C THR A 128 1.62 -11.04 13.31
N ASP A 129 0.64 -11.36 12.48
CA ASP A 129 0.61 -12.59 11.67
C ASP A 129 1.02 -12.41 10.21
N HIS A 130 1.32 -11.17 9.78
CA HIS A 130 1.75 -10.90 8.40
C HIS A 130 3.09 -10.17 8.34
N VAL A 131 4.15 -10.96 8.20
CA VAL A 131 5.37 -10.53 7.51
C VAL A 131 4.95 -10.20 6.08
N ASP A 132 4.85 -8.91 5.74
CA ASP A 132 4.74 -8.45 4.36
C ASP A 132 6.01 -8.88 3.61
N VAL A 133 5.97 -10.06 3.01
CA VAL A 133 6.94 -10.49 2.00
C VAL A 133 6.46 -9.91 0.68
N ASP A 134 6.70 -8.62 0.45
CA ASP A 134 6.65 -8.08 -0.91
C ASP A 134 8.02 -8.28 -1.57
N ALA A 135 8.21 -9.50 -2.06
CA ALA A 135 9.19 -9.84 -3.09
C ALA A 135 8.68 -11.07 -3.83
N THR A 136 7.96 -10.83 -4.91
CA THR A 136 7.75 -11.72 -6.07
C THR A 136 8.31 -13.14 -5.91
N LYS A 137 7.50 -14.09 -5.41
CA LYS A 137 7.69 -15.54 -5.65
C LYS A 137 6.49 -16.36 -5.16
N PRO A 138 6.08 -17.42 -5.90
CA PRO A 138 4.98 -18.29 -5.48
C PRO A 138 5.34 -19.03 -4.19
N ALA A 139 4.32 -19.20 -3.35
CA ALA A 139 4.39 -19.82 -2.04
C ALA A 139 5.09 -21.19 -2.05
N ILE A 140 6.24 -21.28 -1.37
CA ILE A 140 6.86 -22.54 -0.99
C ILE A 140 6.45 -22.80 0.46
N THR A 141 5.48 -23.70 0.64
CA THR A 141 5.16 -24.30 1.93
C THR A 141 6.43 -24.92 2.51
N ARG A 142 6.83 -24.49 3.72
CA ARG A 142 7.99 -25.08 4.41
C ARG A 142 7.69 -26.56 4.68
N PRO A 143 8.44 -27.52 4.12
CA PRO A 143 8.24 -28.93 4.42
C PRO A 143 8.62 -29.19 5.88
N SER A 144 7.82 -30.02 6.55
CA SER A 144 8.09 -30.44 7.92
C SER A 144 9.44 -31.17 8.00
N LYS A 145 10.08 -31.17 9.18
CA LYS A 145 11.38 -31.85 9.40
C LYS A 145 11.33 -33.34 8.98
N ASP A 146 10.14 -33.95 9.03
CA ASP A 146 9.92 -35.35 8.68
C ASP A 146 9.94 -35.59 7.16
N ASP A 147 9.50 -34.61 6.36
CA ASP A 147 9.53 -34.67 4.89
C ASP A 147 10.96 -34.64 4.34
N ILE A 148 11.85 -33.87 4.98
CA ILE A 148 13.27 -33.75 4.60
C ILE A 148 14.02 -35.07 4.85
N SER A 149 13.72 -35.75 5.95
CA SER A 149 14.26 -37.08 6.29
C SER A 149 13.85 -38.14 5.25
N SER A 150 12.58 -38.13 4.83
CA SER A 150 12.05 -39.04 3.80
C SER A 150 12.67 -38.79 2.42
N LEU A 151 12.88 -37.53 2.05
CA LEU A 151 13.54 -37.12 0.80
C LEU A 151 15.00 -37.55 0.75
N MET A 152 15.77 -37.38 1.83
CA MET A 152 17.16 -37.82 1.89
C MET A 152 17.29 -39.34 1.74
N LYS A 153 16.36 -40.12 2.31
CA LYS A 153 16.32 -41.58 2.11
C LYS A 153 16.04 -41.97 0.65
N LYS A 154 15.14 -41.25 -0.04
CA LYS A 154 14.82 -41.50 -1.47
C LYS A 154 15.94 -41.10 -2.43
N ILE A 155 16.77 -40.12 -2.08
CA ILE A 155 17.91 -39.71 -2.92
C ILE A 155 19.07 -40.70 -2.79
N ASN A 156 19.27 -41.30 -1.60
CA ASN A 156 20.38 -42.24 -1.37
C ASN A 156 20.20 -43.62 -2.04
N THR A 157 18.97 -43.99 -2.44
CA THR A 157 18.68 -45.27 -3.12
C THR A 157 18.81 -45.21 -4.64
N LYS A 158 18.65 -44.03 -5.26
CA LYS A 158 18.76 -43.85 -6.72
C LYS A 158 20.16 -44.00 -7.35
N PRO A 159 21.30 -43.68 -6.68
CA PRO A 159 22.62 -43.82 -7.31
C PRO A 159 23.07 -45.28 -7.47
N ILE A 160 22.52 -46.20 -6.67
CA ILE A 160 22.84 -47.64 -6.77
C ILE A 160 22.16 -48.25 -8.02
N GLU A 161 20.93 -47.84 -8.31
CA GLU A 161 20.14 -48.32 -9.45
C GLU A 161 20.70 -47.80 -10.80
N PHE A 162 21.19 -46.56 -10.82
CA PHE A 162 21.87 -46.01 -12.01
C PHE A 162 23.19 -46.72 -12.32
N ARG A 163 24.02 -47.04 -11.31
CA ARG A 163 25.29 -47.76 -11.51
C ARG A 163 25.11 -49.20 -11.97
N ALA A 164 24.02 -49.87 -11.59
CA ALA A 164 23.72 -51.23 -12.04
C ALA A 164 23.38 -51.29 -13.54
N ARG A 165 22.60 -50.31 -14.05
CA ARG A 165 22.24 -50.24 -15.48
C ARG A 165 23.44 -50.05 -16.41
N PHE A 166 24.44 -49.26 -16.01
CA PHE A 166 25.62 -49.03 -16.85
C PHE A 166 26.66 -50.17 -16.84
N ARG A 167 26.59 -51.11 -15.88
CA ARG A 167 27.43 -52.32 -15.90
C ARG A 167 26.81 -53.47 -16.69
N ALA A 168 25.47 -53.53 -16.78
CA ALA A 168 24.78 -54.56 -17.57
C ALA A 168 24.86 -54.32 -19.09
N ALA A 169 25.10 -53.09 -19.54
CA ALA A 169 25.21 -52.73 -20.96
C ALA A 169 26.64 -52.89 -21.54
N ARG A 170 27.56 -53.55 -20.83
CA ARG A 170 28.96 -53.78 -21.25
C ARG A 170 29.35 -55.27 -21.33
N LYS A 171 28.37 -56.16 -21.52
CA LYS A 171 28.61 -57.54 -21.97
C LYS A 171 27.89 -57.77 -23.29
#